data_AF-A0A1I7UVY2-F1
#
_entry.id   AF-A0A1I7UVY2-F1
#
_cell.length_a   1.000
_cell.length_b   1.000
_cell.length_c   1.000
_cell.angle_alpha   90.00
_cell.angle_beta   90.00
_cell.angle_gamma   90.00
#
_symmetry.space_group_name_H-M   'P 1'
#
loop_
_entity.id
_entity.type
_entity.pdbx_description
1 polymer ?
#
loop_
_entity_poly.entity_id
_entity_poly.type
_entity_poly.pdbx_seq_one_letter_code
_entity_poly.pdbx_strand_id
1 'polypeptide(L)'
;MNRKGFGSHRTGGGGHRDAKQLSRNKNRFARLDPDIQSRYDDLDDEPAVPVRANVPSGGRAGNPFNRTNASVSNTGVRNADIVFKCRAVGAAKKVEAKWLIKQLNQKIENFKPLLWDENTRGDYEWFVRDEDIAQSIKMNSRRINHKESGMRIELVYAKVPAPWMSLKRAEIEIIHRVVDKRYNAENRILDLSNFHTDEEFTSKDMLMNLTKGNVMLTVLDHIDDKYGNIVALSLANNRLRHLDYASALVSIAKFVKELDLSHNHISAEKELHKFAGLPVEKLFFEGNPVVETFSQKTAYISYIHTTFPRCCLLDGVEVQPLAGPEINILEVMPFRAGYYPNSHIRVIVEQFVVAFFDLYDGTEGQRTRRNLHNAYDADSSVFTLTIKSLNGSQFQRHHNDDVYRQYVQISHNVLEQEHFSRNRVARQARGAMDIAVALSKLPTTLHMKDTFIVDVFLFTNDLVGFTVQGLFIDGDLSKEPSPSFFSRSFLVSPRENDSVAVLSDQLFITTASVVRLEKFKKLYDQSVVNGAAVEQVSSVQIAQIGVNGMGFDGAPPLEMRNEMIQAMCKFSGMTVAYSEKCLADCAWNFDFACTKFTEIRAMIPAEAFA
;
A
#
# COMPACT_ATOMS: atom_id res chain seq x y z
N MET A 1 18.49 50.02 40.94
CA MET A 1 19.46 50.20 42.03
C MET A 1 20.30 48.94 42.16
N ASN A 2 21.63 49.07 42.00
CA ASN A 2 22.77 48.23 42.44
C ASN A 2 22.74 46.70 42.18
N ARG A 3 23.83 46.03 41.76
CA ARG A 3 25.19 46.42 41.34
C ARG A 3 25.85 45.17 40.70
N LYS A 4 26.74 45.45 39.75
CA LYS A 4 27.82 44.65 39.15
C LYS A 4 28.48 43.56 40.04
N GLY A 5 29.03 42.54 39.38
CA GLY A 5 30.15 41.73 39.91
C GLY A 5 30.66 40.64 38.96
N PHE A 6 31.70 40.97 38.18
CA PHE A 6 32.53 40.03 37.41
C PHE A 6 33.67 39.47 38.29
N GLY A 7 34.14 38.26 37.97
CA GLY A 7 35.46 37.71 38.31
C GLY A 7 35.39 36.28 38.88
N SER A 8 36.30 35.35 38.64
CA SER A 8 37.46 35.19 37.75
C SER A 8 38.01 33.76 37.99
N HIS A 9 38.53 33.10 36.93
CA HIS A 9 39.56 32.03 36.94
C HIS A 9 39.43 30.79 37.85
N ARG A 10 39.38 29.58 37.23
CA ARG A 10 40.54 28.65 37.17
C ARG A 10 40.27 27.40 36.32
N THR A 11 41.33 27.00 35.66
CA THR A 11 41.60 25.81 34.82
C THR A 11 41.60 24.48 35.59
N GLY A 12 41.23 23.38 34.91
CA GLY A 12 41.91 22.07 35.10
C GLY A 12 41.02 20.81 35.22
N GLY A 13 41.16 19.91 34.23
CA GLY A 13 40.95 18.45 34.33
C GLY A 13 39.50 17.96 34.28
N GLY A 14 39.12 16.89 33.57
CA GLY A 14 39.81 15.88 32.78
C GLY A 14 38.72 14.92 32.25
N GLY A 15 38.86 14.46 31.01
CA GLY A 15 37.85 13.62 30.36
C GLY A 15 37.85 12.19 30.86
N HIS A 16 36.66 11.63 31.06
CA HIS A 16 36.41 10.19 31.06
C HIS A 16 35.31 9.91 30.02
N ARG A 17 35.70 9.34 28.89
CA ARG A 17 34.80 8.71 27.92
C ARG A 17 34.67 7.24 28.28
N ASP A 18 33.45 6.77 28.44
CA ASP A 18 33.12 5.38 28.73
C ASP A 18 33.47 4.45 27.56
N ALA A 19 34.26 3.43 27.89
CA ALA A 19 34.62 2.32 27.03
C ALA A 19 33.43 1.35 26.89
N LYS A 20 32.50 1.63 25.98
CA LYS A 20 31.47 0.67 25.54
C LYS A 20 31.02 0.83 24.08
N GLN A 21 31.84 1.49 23.25
CA GLN A 21 31.59 1.70 21.81
C GLN A 21 32.62 1.03 20.88
N LEU A 22 33.27 -0.05 21.31
CA LEU A 22 34.19 -0.83 20.47
C LEU A 22 33.94 -2.35 20.61
N SER A 23 32.78 -2.84 20.15
CA SER A 23 32.64 -4.27 19.81
C SER A 23 31.61 -4.61 18.72
N ARG A 24 31.12 -3.63 17.94
CA ARG A 24 30.02 -3.85 16.98
C ARG A 24 30.37 -3.63 15.50
N ASN A 25 31.64 -3.83 15.13
CA ASN A 25 32.07 -3.80 13.72
C ASN A 25 33.10 -4.90 13.41
N LYS A 26 32.74 -6.16 13.64
CA LYS A 26 33.44 -7.30 13.02
C LYS A 26 32.43 -8.08 12.19
N ASN A 27 32.80 -8.32 10.92
CA ASN A 27 32.07 -9.06 9.87
C ASN A 27 31.42 -8.20 8.77
N ARG A 28 32.22 -7.32 8.13
CA ARG A 28 31.85 -6.81 6.79
C ARG A 28 32.92 -6.93 5.71
N PHE A 29 34.04 -7.62 5.96
CA PHE A 29 35.14 -7.77 4.99
C PHE A 29 35.74 -9.19 4.90
N ALA A 30 34.99 -10.23 5.21
CA ALA A 30 35.46 -11.63 5.09
C ALA A 30 35.46 -12.16 3.63
N ARG A 31 35.63 -11.31 2.62
CA ARG A 31 35.64 -11.69 1.19
C ARG A 31 36.96 -11.42 0.47
N LEU A 32 38.03 -11.10 1.20
CA LEU A 32 39.31 -10.71 0.61
C LEU A 32 40.52 -11.19 1.43
N ASP A 33 40.61 -12.49 1.80
CA ASP A 33 41.90 -13.21 1.93
C ASP A 33 41.67 -14.69 2.38
N PRO A 34 42.24 -15.72 1.72
CA PRO A 34 42.06 -17.13 2.12
C PRO A 34 42.92 -17.63 3.30
N ASP A 35 43.86 -16.86 3.85
CA ASP A 35 44.91 -17.41 4.75
C ASP A 35 44.70 -17.22 6.27
N ILE A 36 43.49 -16.82 6.71
CA ILE A 36 43.19 -16.66 8.16
C ILE A 36 42.20 -17.73 8.63
N GLN A 37 42.53 -18.99 8.38
CA GLN A 37 41.81 -20.12 8.95
C GLN A 37 42.77 -21.25 9.34
N SER A 38 43.62 -20.98 10.32
CA SER A 38 44.19 -22.03 11.18
C SER A 38 44.48 -21.43 12.55
N ARG A 39 44.30 -22.27 13.59
CA ARG A 39 44.29 -21.95 15.04
C ARG A 39 42.94 -21.45 15.53
N TYR A 40 42.09 -22.39 15.91
CA TYR A 40 41.66 -22.62 17.28
C TYR A 40 40.81 -23.89 17.27
N ASP A 41 41.49 -25.02 17.13
CA ASP A 41 41.00 -26.32 17.59
C ASP A 41 41.83 -26.70 18.82
N ASP A 42 41.20 -27.45 19.71
CA ASP A 42 41.69 -28.15 20.90
C ASP A 42 41.50 -27.47 22.28
N LEU A 43 41.12 -28.35 23.23
CA LEU A 43 40.94 -28.25 24.69
C LEU A 43 39.49 -27.95 25.17
N ASP A 44 38.78 -28.79 25.94
CA ASP A 44 39.06 -30.06 26.62
C ASP A 44 37.73 -30.75 27.02
N ASP A 45 37.76 -32.09 27.10
CA ASP A 45 36.75 -33.01 27.66
C ASP A 45 36.80 -33.11 29.22
N GLU A 46 35.78 -33.76 29.81
CA GLU A 46 35.68 -34.39 31.17
C GLU A 46 35.06 -33.57 32.36
N PRO A 47 34.44 -34.22 33.40
CA PRO A 47 33.00 -34.08 33.68
C PRO A 47 32.63 -33.67 35.14
N ALA A 48 31.31 -33.68 35.42
CA ALA A 48 30.63 -33.10 36.59
C ALA A 48 30.87 -33.77 37.96
N VAL A 49 30.85 -32.96 39.03
CA VAL A 49 30.69 -33.38 40.45
C VAL A 49 29.73 -32.40 41.17
N PRO A 50 28.79 -32.87 42.04
CA PRO A 50 27.77 -32.02 42.63
C PRO A 50 28.22 -31.43 43.97
N VAL A 51 27.94 -30.15 44.23
CA VAL A 51 28.14 -29.54 45.55
C VAL A 51 26.85 -28.94 46.09
N ARG A 52 26.62 -29.31 47.35
CA ARG A 52 25.47 -29.14 48.24
C ARG A 52 25.18 -27.67 48.58
N ALA A 53 23.90 -27.40 48.81
CA ALA A 53 23.34 -26.11 49.19
C ALA A 53 23.93 -25.52 50.48
N ASN A 54 24.04 -24.18 50.52
CA ASN A 54 23.95 -23.41 51.76
C ASN A 54 23.22 -22.09 51.48
N VAL A 55 22.13 -21.86 52.23
CA VAL A 55 21.35 -20.62 52.25
C VAL A 55 21.89 -19.74 53.38
N PRO A 56 21.92 -18.41 53.18
CA PRO A 56 21.37 -17.57 54.24
C PRO A 56 20.31 -16.59 53.72
N SER A 57 19.29 -16.48 54.57
CA SER A 57 18.18 -15.55 54.54
C SER A 57 18.64 -14.08 54.58
N GLY A 58 17.97 -13.24 53.79
CA GLY A 58 18.13 -11.78 53.80
C GLY A 58 17.14 -11.12 52.86
N GLY A 59 15.93 -10.87 53.36
CA GLY A 59 14.83 -10.30 52.58
C GLY A 59 15.05 -8.85 52.14
N ARG A 60 14.76 -8.57 50.87
CA ARG A 60 14.35 -7.25 50.38
C ARG A 60 13.37 -7.44 49.21
N ALA A 61 12.24 -6.73 49.31
CA ALA A 61 11.13 -6.78 48.37
C ALA A 61 11.57 -6.46 46.93
N GLY A 62 11.24 -7.35 45.99
CA GLY A 62 11.52 -7.21 44.57
C GLY A 62 10.36 -7.74 43.72
N ASN A 63 10.07 -7.01 42.64
CA ASN A 63 9.01 -7.18 41.64
C ASN A 63 8.57 -8.64 41.35
N PRO A 64 7.25 -8.94 41.17
CA PRO A 64 6.76 -10.31 40.95
C PRO A 64 7.04 -10.90 39.56
N PHE A 65 7.67 -10.18 38.62
CA PHE A 65 7.68 -10.57 37.20
C PHE A 65 9.01 -11.05 36.63
N ASN A 66 10.04 -11.29 37.46
CA ASN A 66 11.36 -11.74 36.98
C ASN A 66 11.67 -13.22 37.26
N ARG A 67 10.66 -14.04 37.59
CA ARG A 67 10.80 -15.50 37.75
C ARG A 67 10.23 -16.25 36.54
N THR A 68 10.93 -16.23 35.41
CA THR A 68 10.61 -17.14 34.29
C THR A 68 11.83 -17.82 33.66
N ASN A 69 13.06 -17.50 34.08
CA ASN A 69 14.25 -18.20 33.56
C ASN A 69 14.50 -19.60 34.16
N ALA A 70 13.65 -20.06 35.10
CA ALA A 70 13.85 -21.33 35.82
C ALA A 70 12.76 -22.39 35.56
N SER A 71 11.90 -22.24 34.55
CA SER A 71 10.88 -23.25 34.22
C SER A 71 11.01 -23.85 32.81
N VAL A 72 12.12 -23.61 32.11
CA VAL A 72 12.38 -24.17 30.76
C VAL A 72 12.74 -25.66 30.82
N SER A 73 12.92 -26.24 32.02
CA SER A 73 13.38 -27.62 32.20
C SER A 73 12.27 -28.68 32.28
N ASN A 74 10.98 -28.34 32.12
CA ASN A 74 9.89 -29.30 32.37
C ASN A 74 8.90 -29.55 31.21
N THR A 75 9.15 -29.02 30.01
CA THR A 75 8.47 -29.50 28.80
C THR A 75 9.43 -30.46 28.11
N GLY A 76 9.21 -31.77 28.22
CA GLY A 76 10.10 -32.86 27.81
C GLY A 76 10.46 -32.96 26.31
N VAL A 77 10.58 -31.83 25.60
CA VAL A 77 10.95 -31.74 24.20
C VAL A 77 12.42 -31.37 24.11
N ARG A 78 13.32 -32.36 24.18
CA ARG A 78 14.73 -32.16 23.83
C ARG A 78 14.79 -31.82 22.32
N ASN A 79 15.40 -30.69 21.97
CA ASN A 79 15.58 -30.17 20.59
C ASN A 79 14.41 -29.38 19.95
N ALA A 80 13.55 -28.71 20.72
CA ALA A 80 12.61 -27.75 20.14
C ALA A 80 13.24 -26.37 19.94
N ASP A 81 13.06 -25.78 18.77
CA ASP A 81 13.40 -24.37 18.51
C ASP A 81 12.62 -23.44 19.45
N ILE A 82 13.19 -22.27 19.73
CA ILE A 82 12.48 -21.26 20.51
C ILE A 82 11.63 -20.40 19.59
N VAL A 83 10.35 -20.23 19.95
CA VAL A 83 9.38 -19.41 19.24
C VAL A 83 8.70 -18.41 20.18
N PHE A 84 7.92 -17.50 19.63
CA PHE A 84 7.20 -16.49 20.39
C PHE A 84 5.70 -16.76 20.30
N LYS A 85 5.12 -17.19 21.42
CA LYS A 85 3.68 -17.35 21.55
C LYS A 85 3.06 -15.97 21.79
N CYS A 86 2.35 -15.47 20.79
CA CYS A 86 1.60 -14.23 20.85
C CYS A 86 0.18 -14.48 21.34
N ARG A 87 -0.41 -13.48 22.00
CA ARG A 87 -1.79 -13.51 22.46
C ARG A 87 -2.42 -12.13 22.29
N ALA A 88 -3.64 -12.11 21.75
CA ALA A 88 -4.51 -10.95 21.78
C ALA A 88 -5.55 -11.14 22.89
N VAL A 89 -5.52 -10.27 23.90
CA VAL A 89 -6.34 -10.39 25.11
C VAL A 89 -7.37 -9.28 25.25
N GLY A 90 -8.33 -9.51 26.15
CA GLY A 90 -9.23 -8.47 26.64
C GLY A 90 -10.35 -8.15 25.64
N ALA A 91 -10.18 -7.09 24.84
CA ALA A 91 -11.16 -6.70 23.82
C ALA A 91 -11.15 -7.62 22.59
N ALA A 92 -10.11 -8.44 22.42
CA ALA A 92 -9.97 -9.38 21.31
C ALA A 92 -11.12 -10.40 21.23
N LYS A 93 -11.64 -10.86 22.38
CA LYS A 93 -12.75 -11.81 22.45
C LYS A 93 -14.09 -11.30 21.91
N LYS A 94 -14.18 -10.00 21.60
CA LYS A 94 -15.39 -9.36 21.07
C LYS A 94 -15.28 -9.09 19.57
N VAL A 95 -14.20 -9.50 18.92
CA VAL A 95 -13.98 -9.27 17.49
C VAL A 95 -13.79 -10.60 16.79
N GLU A 96 -14.17 -10.67 15.52
CA GLU A 96 -13.91 -11.85 14.70
C GLU A 96 -12.41 -12.03 14.46
N ALA A 97 -11.93 -13.28 14.52
CA ALA A 97 -10.55 -13.64 14.20
C ALA A 97 -10.10 -13.08 12.84
N LYS A 98 -10.94 -13.21 11.81
CA LYS A 98 -10.69 -12.70 10.45
C LYS A 98 -10.43 -11.19 10.44
N TRP A 99 -11.22 -10.44 11.21
CA TRP A 99 -11.04 -9.00 11.33
C TRP A 99 -9.71 -8.65 12.02
N LEU A 100 -9.38 -9.34 13.11
CA LEU A 100 -8.14 -9.09 13.84
C LEU A 100 -6.90 -9.41 12.99
N ILE A 101 -6.90 -10.55 12.30
CA ILE A 101 -5.83 -10.94 11.38
C ILE A 101 -5.65 -9.88 10.29
N LYS A 102 -6.75 -9.34 9.73
CA LYS A 102 -6.69 -8.24 8.75
C LYS A 102 -6.06 -6.97 9.34
N GLN A 103 -6.40 -6.59 10.56
CA GLN A 103 -5.80 -5.42 11.23
C GLN A 103 -4.31 -5.60 11.51
N LEU A 104 -3.90 -6.81 11.91
CA LEU A 104 -2.50 -7.15 12.15
C LEU A 104 -1.70 -7.12 10.84
N ASN A 105 -2.20 -7.73 9.77
CA ASN A 105 -1.58 -7.71 8.44
C ASN A 105 -1.37 -6.29 7.88
N GLN A 106 -2.25 -5.34 8.21
CA GLN A 106 -2.11 -3.94 7.78
C GLN A 106 -1.02 -3.16 8.54
N LYS A 107 -0.64 -3.62 9.74
CA LYS A 107 0.27 -2.91 10.64
C LYS A 107 1.63 -3.57 10.79
N ILE A 108 1.72 -4.86 10.50
CA ILE A 108 2.91 -5.69 10.68
C ILE A 108 3.29 -6.25 9.32
N GLU A 109 4.47 -5.87 8.86
CA GLU A 109 5.05 -6.40 7.63
C GLU A 109 5.43 -7.88 7.82
N ASN A 110 5.24 -8.69 6.77
CA ASN A 110 5.55 -10.12 6.77
C ASN A 110 4.89 -10.93 7.91
N PHE A 111 3.69 -10.54 8.34
CA PHE A 111 2.93 -11.26 9.36
C PHE A 111 2.46 -12.65 8.87
N LYS A 112 3.08 -13.71 9.41
CA LYS A 112 2.83 -15.12 9.09
C LYS A 112 2.52 -15.89 10.39
N PRO A 113 1.29 -15.80 10.93
CA PRO A 113 0.93 -16.49 12.16
C PRO A 113 0.89 -18.00 11.94
N LEU A 114 1.45 -18.76 12.89
CA LEU A 114 1.38 -20.22 12.93
C LEU A 114 0.41 -20.67 14.01
N LEU A 115 -0.37 -21.73 13.73
CA LEU A 115 -1.30 -22.35 14.69
C LEU A 115 -2.20 -21.31 15.37
N TRP A 116 -2.90 -20.51 14.57
CA TRP A 116 -3.88 -19.57 15.10
C TRP A 116 -5.04 -20.33 15.73
N ASP A 117 -5.32 -20.05 17.00
CA ASP A 117 -6.37 -20.70 17.77
C ASP A 117 -7.03 -19.74 18.77
N GLU A 118 -8.21 -20.11 19.25
CA GLU A 118 -8.94 -19.43 20.31
C GLU A 118 -8.91 -20.28 21.58
N ASN A 119 -8.37 -19.73 22.67
CA ASN A 119 -8.31 -20.47 23.93
C ASN A 119 -9.66 -20.43 24.67
N THR A 120 -9.77 -21.21 25.76
CA THR A 120 -11.00 -21.31 26.57
C THR A 120 -11.49 -20.01 27.22
N ARG A 121 -10.68 -18.94 27.20
CA ARG A 121 -11.03 -17.61 27.71
C ARG A 121 -11.54 -16.66 26.62
N GLY A 122 -11.55 -17.12 25.37
CA GLY A 122 -11.86 -16.33 24.18
C GLY A 122 -10.72 -15.42 23.72
N ASP A 123 -9.49 -15.65 24.23
CA ASP A 123 -8.32 -14.93 23.73
C ASP A 123 -7.76 -15.66 22.51
N TYR A 124 -7.32 -14.90 21.50
CA TYR A 124 -6.63 -15.48 20.35
C TYR A 124 -5.16 -15.70 20.65
N GLU A 125 -4.65 -16.87 20.27
CA GLU A 125 -3.26 -17.29 20.44
C GLU A 125 -2.68 -17.75 19.11
N TRP A 126 -1.41 -17.43 18.87
CA TRP A 126 -0.67 -17.90 17.69
C TRP A 126 0.83 -17.86 17.97
N PHE A 127 1.62 -18.42 17.08
CA PHE A 127 3.08 -18.42 17.18
C PHE A 127 3.70 -17.63 16.04
N VAL A 128 4.82 -16.97 16.33
CA VAL A 128 5.74 -16.43 15.32
C VAL A 128 7.16 -16.92 15.64
N ARG A 129 7.95 -17.16 14.59
CA ARG A 129 9.34 -17.64 14.74
C ARG A 129 10.33 -16.49 14.96
N ASP A 130 10.04 -15.32 14.42
CA ASP A 130 10.93 -14.15 14.47
C ASP A 130 10.63 -13.26 15.69
N GLU A 131 11.69 -12.87 16.41
CA GLU A 131 11.61 -11.97 17.56
C GLU A 131 11.21 -10.56 17.16
N ASP A 132 11.69 -10.05 16.02
CA ASP A 132 11.39 -8.71 15.54
C ASP A 132 9.91 -8.58 15.16
N ILE A 133 9.32 -9.64 14.60
CA ILE A 133 7.87 -9.73 14.37
C ILE A 133 7.11 -9.73 15.70
N ALA A 134 7.54 -10.53 16.69
CA ALA A 134 6.92 -10.56 18.01
C ALA A 134 6.97 -9.22 18.73
N GLN A 135 8.10 -8.51 18.64
CA GLN A 135 8.27 -7.16 19.15
C GLN A 135 7.36 -6.18 18.41
N SER A 136 7.28 -6.25 17.09
CA SER A 136 6.38 -5.42 16.27
C SER A 136 4.91 -5.63 16.62
N ILE A 137 4.50 -6.87 16.89
CA ILE A 137 3.17 -7.20 17.42
C ILE A 137 2.94 -6.47 18.75
N LYS A 138 3.89 -6.57 19.70
CA LYS A 138 3.79 -5.89 21.00
C LYS A 138 3.78 -4.36 20.89
N MET A 139 4.56 -3.78 19.98
CA MET A 139 4.55 -2.33 19.73
C MET A 139 3.22 -1.83 19.15
N ASN A 140 2.42 -2.73 18.58
CA ASN A 140 1.05 -2.46 18.13
C ASN A 140 -0.01 -2.71 19.20
N SER A 141 0.39 -3.12 20.41
CA SER A 141 -0.53 -3.28 21.54
C SER A 141 -1.26 -1.96 21.83
N ARG A 142 -2.58 -2.06 22.00
CA ARG A 142 -3.51 -0.95 22.20
C ARG A 142 -3.60 0.06 21.05
N ARG A 143 -3.06 -0.26 19.86
CA ARG A 143 -3.14 0.57 18.63
C ARG A 143 -4.14 0.03 17.60
N ILE A 144 -4.83 -1.06 17.92
CA ILE A 144 -5.97 -1.60 17.18
C ILE A 144 -7.22 -1.32 18.00
N ASN A 145 -8.16 -0.56 17.44
CA ASN A 145 -9.35 -0.10 18.11
C ASN A 145 -10.57 -0.83 17.56
N HIS A 146 -11.37 -1.42 18.45
CA HIS A 146 -12.70 -1.91 18.07
C HIS A 146 -13.65 -0.71 17.96
N LYS A 147 -14.18 -0.46 16.76
CA LYS A 147 -14.93 0.78 16.45
C LYS A 147 -16.20 0.93 17.28
N GLU A 148 -16.90 -0.16 17.58
CA GLU A 148 -18.19 -0.11 18.28
C GLU A 148 -18.06 0.07 19.78
N SER A 149 -17.04 -0.53 20.39
CA SER A 149 -16.87 -0.50 21.85
C SER A 149 -15.83 0.51 22.33
N GLY A 150 -15.09 1.16 21.43
CA GLY A 150 -13.96 2.04 21.75
C GLY A 150 -12.79 1.35 22.48
N MET A 151 -12.85 0.02 22.62
CA MET A 151 -11.89 -0.75 23.40
C MET A 151 -10.65 -1.08 22.56
N ARG A 152 -9.50 -1.08 23.22
CA ARG A 152 -8.20 -1.30 22.60
C ARG A 152 -7.78 -2.74 22.79
N ILE A 153 -7.31 -3.38 21.72
CA ILE A 153 -6.80 -4.75 21.77
C ILE A 153 -5.40 -4.76 22.37
N GLU A 154 -5.20 -5.56 23.41
CA GLU A 154 -3.90 -5.73 24.04
C GLU A 154 -3.19 -6.94 23.44
N LEU A 155 -1.96 -6.72 22.99
CA LEU A 155 -1.11 -7.72 22.36
C LEU A 155 0.09 -8.00 23.26
N VAL A 156 0.29 -9.27 23.58
CA VAL A 156 1.41 -9.74 24.40
C VAL A 156 2.09 -10.92 23.72
N TYR A 157 3.34 -11.20 24.09
CA TYR A 157 4.01 -12.43 23.68
C TYR A 157 4.88 -12.99 24.80
N ALA A 158 5.14 -14.29 24.73
CA ALA A 158 6.08 -15.01 25.58
C ALA A 158 7.02 -15.87 24.73
N LYS A 159 8.29 -15.94 25.13
CA LYS A 159 9.28 -16.84 24.54
C LYS A 159 9.04 -18.26 25.07
N VAL A 160 8.78 -19.22 24.19
CA VAL A 160 8.43 -20.60 24.56
C VAL A 160 9.11 -21.61 23.63
N PRO A 161 9.36 -22.85 24.06
CA PRO A 161 9.72 -23.93 23.14
C PRO A 161 8.62 -24.15 22.10
N ALA A 162 9.01 -24.42 20.85
CA ALA A 162 8.08 -24.75 19.79
C ALA A 162 7.23 -25.99 20.18
N PRO A 163 5.92 -25.98 19.90
CA PRO A 163 5.07 -27.16 20.12
C PRO A 163 5.30 -28.25 19.06
N TRP A 164 6.20 -28.04 18.10
CA TRP A 164 6.61 -29.00 17.08
C TRP A 164 8.11 -29.33 17.20
N MET A 165 8.48 -30.50 16.69
CA MET A 165 9.86 -30.97 16.65
C MET A 165 10.61 -30.37 15.46
N SER A 166 11.92 -30.13 15.59
CA SER A 166 12.76 -29.76 14.45
C SER A 166 13.20 -31.02 13.69
N LEU A 167 13.18 -30.95 12.35
CA LEU A 167 13.70 -32.01 11.48
C LEU A 167 15.22 -31.88 11.33
N LYS A 168 15.91 -32.99 11.07
CA LYS A 168 17.33 -32.95 10.74
C LYS A 168 17.53 -32.33 9.36
N ARG A 169 18.67 -31.68 9.15
CA ARG A 169 19.02 -31.06 7.87
C ARG A 169 18.88 -31.99 6.66
N ALA A 170 19.32 -33.24 6.79
CA ALA A 170 19.19 -34.23 5.72
C ALA A 170 17.71 -34.54 5.38
N GLU A 171 16.82 -34.53 6.36
CA GLU A 171 15.38 -34.75 6.14
C GLU A 171 14.74 -33.55 5.43
N ILE A 172 15.12 -32.34 5.84
CA ILE A 172 14.70 -31.08 5.20
C ILE A 172 15.12 -31.06 3.73
N GLU A 173 16.38 -31.38 3.43
CA GLU A 173 16.89 -31.39 2.06
C GLU A 173 16.14 -32.37 1.16
N ILE A 174 15.74 -33.54 1.68
CA ILE A 174 14.95 -34.54 0.93
C ILE A 174 13.53 -34.02 0.70
N ILE A 175 12.89 -33.42 1.71
CA ILE A 175 11.57 -32.80 1.56
C ILE A 175 11.60 -31.72 0.47
N HIS A 176 12.60 -30.85 0.48
CA HIS A 176 12.75 -29.79 -0.54
C HIS A 176 12.88 -30.38 -1.94
N ARG A 177 13.68 -31.45 -2.12
CA ARG A 177 13.80 -32.14 -3.41
C ARG A 177 12.49 -32.74 -3.89
N VAL A 178 11.70 -33.35 -3.00
CA VAL A 178 10.40 -33.93 -3.34
C VAL A 178 9.41 -32.84 -3.75
N VAL A 179 9.35 -31.73 -3.01
CA VAL A 179 8.50 -30.58 -3.36
C VAL A 179 8.93 -29.97 -4.70
N ASP A 180 10.23 -29.79 -4.93
CA ASP A 180 10.79 -29.29 -6.18
C ASP A 180 10.42 -30.17 -7.38
N LYS A 181 10.55 -31.49 -7.24
CA LYS A 181 10.20 -32.48 -8.27
C LYS A 181 8.72 -32.43 -8.65
N ARG A 182 7.85 -32.07 -7.71
CA ARG A 182 6.38 -32.06 -7.84
C ARG A 182 5.81 -30.71 -8.28
N TYR A 183 6.67 -29.72 -8.49
CA TYR A 183 6.27 -28.41 -9.01
C TYR A 183 6.28 -28.41 -10.54
N ASN A 184 5.15 -28.01 -11.14
CA ASN A 184 5.05 -27.71 -12.56
C ASN A 184 5.18 -26.19 -12.77
N ALA A 185 6.31 -25.76 -13.35
CA ALA A 185 6.61 -24.35 -13.57
C ALA A 185 5.75 -23.68 -14.65
N GLU A 186 5.35 -24.43 -15.69
CA GLU A 186 4.56 -23.92 -16.81
C GLU A 186 3.17 -23.49 -16.33
N ASN A 187 2.51 -24.37 -15.57
CA ASN A 187 1.16 -24.13 -15.08
C ASN A 187 1.13 -23.54 -13.66
N ARG A 188 2.28 -23.41 -13.00
CA ARG A 188 2.43 -22.97 -11.60
C ARG A 188 1.59 -23.82 -10.63
N ILE A 189 1.63 -25.14 -10.83
CA ILE A 189 0.89 -26.14 -10.06
C ILE A 189 1.86 -26.86 -9.12
N LEU A 190 1.48 -27.03 -7.87
CA LEU A 190 2.22 -27.87 -6.92
C LEU A 190 1.37 -29.06 -6.48
N ASP A 191 1.79 -30.27 -6.86
CA ASP A 191 1.07 -31.50 -6.52
C ASP A 191 1.73 -32.25 -5.35
N LEU A 192 1.17 -32.07 -4.15
CA LEU A 192 1.60 -32.79 -2.94
C LEU A 192 0.64 -33.93 -2.59
N SER A 193 -0.15 -34.42 -3.55
CA SER A 193 -1.00 -35.58 -3.32
C SER A 193 -0.17 -36.81 -2.96
N ASN A 194 -0.70 -37.65 -2.06
CA ASN A 194 -0.04 -38.86 -1.59
C ASN A 194 1.43 -38.62 -1.16
N PHE A 195 1.74 -37.51 -0.49
CA PHE A 195 3.10 -37.03 -0.29
C PHE A 195 4.04 -38.09 0.31
N HIS A 196 3.52 -38.88 1.24
CA HIS A 196 4.28 -39.91 1.95
C HIS A 196 4.69 -41.11 1.08
N THR A 197 4.13 -41.28 -0.13
CA THR A 197 4.43 -42.41 -1.02
C THR A 197 5.61 -42.12 -1.94
N ASP A 198 6.17 -40.91 -1.91
CA ASP A 198 7.28 -40.56 -2.80
C ASP A 198 8.47 -41.53 -2.64
N GLU A 199 9.06 -41.92 -3.78
CA GLU A 199 10.19 -42.85 -3.84
C GLU A 199 11.40 -42.35 -3.04
N GLU A 200 11.60 -41.03 -2.98
CA GLU A 200 12.69 -40.42 -2.20
C GLU A 200 12.57 -40.72 -0.69
N PHE A 201 11.34 -40.85 -0.20
CA PHE A 201 11.05 -41.19 1.19
C PHE A 201 11.07 -42.70 1.42
N THR A 202 10.36 -43.45 0.59
CA THR A 202 10.20 -44.91 0.75
C THR A 202 11.51 -45.68 0.55
N SER A 203 12.35 -45.27 -0.42
CA SER A 203 13.66 -45.89 -0.65
C SER A 203 14.66 -45.71 0.51
N LYS A 204 14.42 -44.71 1.37
CA LYS A 204 15.28 -44.37 2.51
C LYS A 204 14.66 -44.74 3.86
N ASP A 205 13.54 -45.47 3.84
CA ASP A 205 12.74 -45.80 5.02
C ASP A 205 12.36 -44.57 5.88
N MET A 206 12.04 -43.46 5.20
CA MET A 206 11.70 -42.19 5.83
C MET A 206 10.19 -41.97 5.87
N LEU A 207 9.61 -41.90 7.06
CA LEU A 207 8.18 -41.65 7.22
C LEU A 207 7.86 -40.14 7.24
N MET A 208 7.77 -39.52 6.05
CA MET A 208 7.47 -38.10 5.87
C MET A 208 6.00 -37.87 5.51
N ASN A 209 5.15 -37.74 6.54
CA ASN A 209 3.71 -37.54 6.37
C ASN A 209 3.34 -36.07 6.60
N LEU A 210 2.49 -35.50 5.74
CA LEU A 210 1.94 -34.15 5.95
C LEU A 210 1.03 -34.02 7.19
N THR A 211 0.62 -35.13 7.80
CA THR A 211 -0.06 -35.13 9.10
C THR A 211 0.87 -34.75 10.27
N LYS A 212 2.18 -34.82 10.08
CA LYS A 212 3.17 -34.39 11.07
C LYS A 212 3.43 -32.89 10.92
N GLY A 213 3.19 -32.12 11.98
CA GLY A 213 3.29 -30.65 11.94
C GLY A 213 4.65 -30.13 11.49
N ASN A 214 5.74 -30.79 11.89
CA ASN A 214 7.09 -30.40 11.47
C ASN A 214 7.35 -30.63 9.98
N VAL A 215 6.86 -31.73 9.40
CA VAL A 215 6.94 -32.00 7.96
C VAL A 215 6.11 -30.97 7.19
N MET A 216 4.87 -30.72 7.62
CA MET A 216 4.02 -29.70 7.00
C MET A 216 4.69 -28.32 7.03
N LEU A 217 5.19 -27.87 8.19
CA LEU A 217 5.84 -26.57 8.31
C LEU A 217 7.08 -26.45 7.39
N THR A 218 7.91 -27.50 7.29
CA THR A 218 9.05 -27.49 6.37
C THR A 218 8.61 -27.38 4.91
N VAL A 219 7.52 -28.04 4.51
CA VAL A 219 6.95 -27.89 3.16
C VAL A 219 6.45 -26.47 2.94
N LEU A 220 5.75 -25.88 3.91
CA LEU A 220 5.24 -24.52 3.80
C LEU A 220 6.37 -23.49 3.75
N ASP A 221 7.46 -23.68 4.48
CA ASP A 221 8.65 -22.82 4.44
C ASP A 221 9.26 -22.82 3.04
N HIS A 222 9.39 -24.01 2.43
CA HIS A 222 9.91 -24.12 1.07
C HIS A 222 8.98 -23.52 0.02
N ILE A 223 7.65 -23.61 0.22
CA ILE A 223 6.66 -22.94 -0.63
C ILE A 223 6.80 -21.42 -0.51
N ASP A 224 6.92 -20.89 0.70
CA ASP A 224 7.07 -19.46 0.96
C ASP A 224 8.35 -18.89 0.33
N ASP A 225 9.45 -19.64 0.39
CA ASP A 225 10.74 -19.25 -0.15
C ASP A 225 10.79 -19.25 -1.69
N LYS A 226 10.15 -20.23 -2.35
CA LYS A 226 10.35 -20.48 -3.79
C LYS A 226 9.08 -20.48 -4.64
N TYR A 227 7.94 -20.82 -4.06
CA TYR A 227 6.69 -21.13 -4.77
C TYR A 227 5.50 -20.27 -4.31
N GLY A 228 5.72 -19.07 -3.78
CA GLY A 228 4.66 -18.17 -3.33
C GLY A 228 3.68 -17.71 -4.43
N ASN A 229 4.01 -17.94 -5.71
CA ASN A 229 3.18 -17.57 -6.87
C ASN A 229 2.41 -18.76 -7.51
N ILE A 230 2.33 -19.91 -6.83
CA ILE A 230 1.51 -21.04 -7.26
C ILE A 230 0.05 -20.62 -7.42
N VAL A 231 -0.60 -21.18 -8.44
CA VAL A 231 -2.03 -20.95 -8.73
C VAL A 231 -2.89 -22.15 -8.41
N ALA A 232 -2.29 -23.35 -8.33
CA ALA A 232 -2.97 -24.57 -7.93
C ALA A 232 -2.12 -25.38 -6.92
N LEU A 233 -2.78 -25.95 -5.93
CA LEU A 233 -2.16 -26.80 -4.89
C LEU A 233 -3.03 -28.03 -4.64
N SER A 234 -2.44 -29.23 -4.75
CA SER A 234 -3.08 -30.46 -4.26
C SER A 234 -2.44 -30.95 -2.97
N LEU A 235 -3.28 -31.22 -1.98
CA LEU A 235 -2.98 -31.91 -0.73
C LEU A 235 -3.83 -33.19 -0.61
N ALA A 236 -4.33 -33.73 -1.72
CA ALA A 236 -5.21 -34.89 -1.72
C ALA A 236 -4.55 -36.15 -1.14
N ASN A 237 -5.37 -37.05 -0.59
CA ASN A 237 -4.91 -38.37 -0.11
C ASN A 237 -3.80 -38.34 0.95
N ASN A 238 -3.68 -37.25 1.72
CA ASN A 238 -2.66 -37.11 2.77
C ASN A 238 -3.16 -37.47 4.17
N ARG A 239 -4.41 -37.93 4.28
CA ARG A 239 -5.07 -38.31 5.54
C ARG A 239 -5.12 -37.17 6.57
N LEU A 240 -5.16 -35.93 6.11
CA LEU A 240 -5.24 -34.74 6.97
C LEU A 240 -6.57 -34.75 7.73
N ARG A 241 -6.50 -34.54 9.05
CA ARG A 241 -7.68 -34.36 9.93
C ARG A 241 -7.81 -32.94 10.42
N HIS A 242 -6.66 -32.31 10.66
CA HIS A 242 -6.54 -30.98 11.25
C HIS A 242 -5.69 -30.11 10.33
N LEU A 243 -6.19 -28.90 10.04
CA LEU A 243 -5.53 -27.95 9.13
C LEU A 243 -4.72 -26.86 9.87
N ASP A 244 -4.50 -26.99 11.18
CA ASP A 244 -3.81 -25.97 11.99
C ASP A 244 -2.43 -25.63 11.45
N TYR A 245 -1.61 -26.64 11.16
CA TYR A 245 -0.28 -26.45 10.61
C TYR A 245 -0.32 -25.93 9.17
N ALA A 246 -1.35 -26.32 8.40
CA ALA A 246 -1.53 -25.88 7.02
C ALA A 246 -2.06 -24.43 6.92
N SER A 247 -2.68 -23.89 7.99
CA SER A 247 -3.33 -22.57 7.99
C SER A 247 -2.42 -21.41 7.56
N ALA A 248 -1.10 -21.56 7.74
CA ALA A 248 -0.12 -20.58 7.29
C ALA A 248 -0.12 -20.38 5.76
N LEU A 249 -0.68 -21.31 4.98
CA LEU A 249 -0.94 -21.16 3.54
C LEU A 249 -1.65 -19.85 3.20
N VAL A 250 -2.57 -19.38 4.04
CA VAL A 250 -3.30 -18.12 3.83
C VAL A 250 -2.35 -16.92 3.74
N SER A 251 -1.22 -16.95 4.44
CA SER A 251 -0.23 -15.87 4.43
C SER A 251 0.83 -16.01 3.33
N ILE A 252 1.08 -17.22 2.82
CA ILE A 252 2.20 -17.49 1.90
C ILE A 252 1.75 -17.75 0.45
N ALA A 253 0.61 -18.42 0.26
CA ALA A 253 0.13 -18.89 -1.05
C ALA A 253 -1.08 -18.05 -1.52
N LYS A 254 -0.88 -16.74 -1.61
CA LYS A 254 -1.96 -15.74 -1.81
C LYS A 254 -2.63 -15.81 -3.19
N PHE A 255 -2.06 -16.55 -4.13
CA PHE A 255 -2.53 -16.64 -5.53
C PHE A 255 -3.18 -18.00 -5.85
N VAL A 256 -3.33 -18.89 -4.87
CA VAL A 256 -3.95 -20.21 -5.07
C VAL A 256 -5.44 -20.04 -5.39
N LYS A 257 -5.79 -20.37 -6.63
CA LYS A 257 -7.16 -20.38 -7.17
C LYS A 257 -7.74 -21.78 -7.22
N GLU A 258 -6.90 -22.80 -7.36
CA GLU A 258 -7.32 -24.20 -7.38
C GLU A 258 -6.73 -24.94 -6.18
N LEU A 259 -7.59 -25.51 -5.36
CA LEU A 259 -7.19 -26.23 -4.16
C LEU A 259 -7.83 -27.61 -4.15
N ASP A 260 -7.00 -28.64 -3.99
CA ASP A 260 -7.46 -30.01 -3.88
C ASP A 260 -7.14 -30.56 -2.48
N LEU A 261 -8.21 -30.82 -1.73
CA LEU A 261 -8.24 -31.39 -0.39
C LEU A 261 -8.97 -32.75 -0.39
N SER A 262 -9.22 -33.33 -1.56
CA SER A 262 -9.99 -34.57 -1.70
C SER A 262 -9.36 -35.75 -0.96
N HIS A 263 -10.19 -36.69 -0.55
CA HIS A 263 -9.78 -37.96 0.09
C HIS A 263 -8.86 -37.77 1.30
N ASN A 264 -9.13 -36.75 2.11
CA ASN A 264 -8.54 -36.59 3.43
C ASN A 264 -9.51 -37.10 4.52
N HIS A 265 -9.16 -36.91 5.80
CA HIS A 265 -9.97 -37.36 6.94
C HIS A 265 -10.56 -36.19 7.73
N ILE A 266 -10.95 -35.12 7.03
CA ILE A 266 -11.53 -33.94 7.65
C ILE A 266 -12.98 -34.24 8.02
N SER A 267 -13.27 -34.28 9.33
CA SER A 267 -14.60 -34.62 9.86
C SER A 267 -15.31 -33.45 10.53
N ALA A 268 -14.60 -32.36 10.85
CA ALA A 268 -15.16 -31.21 11.55
C ALA A 268 -15.27 -30.00 10.61
N GLU A 269 -16.47 -29.41 10.56
CA GLU A 269 -16.78 -28.25 9.70
C GLU A 269 -15.82 -27.07 9.89
N LYS A 270 -15.40 -26.84 11.14
CA LYS A 270 -14.52 -25.71 11.51
C LYS A 270 -13.12 -25.78 10.91
N GLU A 271 -12.68 -26.94 10.43
CA GLU A 271 -11.32 -27.11 9.89
C GLU A 271 -11.12 -26.31 8.61
N LEU A 272 -12.12 -26.30 7.72
CA LEU A 272 -12.01 -25.60 6.44
C LEU A 272 -11.87 -24.08 6.62
N HIS A 273 -12.51 -23.51 7.66
CA HIS A 273 -12.41 -22.09 7.99
C HIS A 273 -10.97 -21.61 8.26
N LYS A 274 -10.03 -22.51 8.58
CA LYS A 274 -8.61 -22.17 8.74
C LYS A 274 -7.97 -21.66 7.44
N PHE A 275 -8.60 -21.94 6.29
CA PHE A 275 -8.21 -21.43 4.97
C PHE A 275 -9.02 -20.21 4.51
N ALA A 276 -9.87 -19.65 5.38
CA ALA A 276 -10.64 -18.46 5.06
C ALA A 276 -9.70 -17.29 4.70
N GLY A 277 -9.85 -16.78 3.47
CA GLY A 277 -9.01 -15.71 2.93
C GLY A 277 -8.24 -16.10 1.68
N LEU A 278 -8.10 -17.40 1.38
CA LEU A 278 -7.57 -17.82 0.09
C LEU A 278 -8.56 -17.50 -1.05
N PRO A 279 -8.09 -17.06 -2.23
CA PRO A 279 -8.93 -16.69 -3.35
C PRO A 279 -9.33 -17.91 -4.20
N VAL A 280 -9.76 -19.00 -3.56
CA VAL A 280 -10.09 -20.27 -4.22
C VAL A 280 -11.32 -20.11 -5.11
N GLU A 281 -11.17 -20.44 -6.39
CA GLU A 281 -12.20 -20.47 -7.44
C GLU A 281 -12.60 -21.92 -7.76
N LYS A 282 -11.66 -22.87 -7.64
CA LYS A 282 -11.88 -24.31 -7.87
C LYS A 282 -11.48 -25.11 -6.65
N LEU A 283 -12.41 -25.90 -6.10
CA LEU A 283 -12.16 -26.73 -4.92
C LEU A 283 -12.52 -28.19 -5.20
N PHE A 284 -11.62 -29.10 -4.85
CA PHE A 284 -11.91 -30.53 -4.71
C PHE A 284 -11.87 -30.87 -3.22
N PHE A 285 -12.98 -31.33 -2.67
CA PHE A 285 -13.17 -31.60 -1.25
C PHE A 285 -13.92 -32.92 -0.99
N GLU A 286 -14.32 -33.63 -2.05
CA GLU A 286 -14.92 -34.97 -1.97
C GLU A 286 -14.07 -35.99 -1.19
N GLY A 287 -14.73 -37.03 -0.67
CA GLY A 287 -14.06 -38.10 0.08
C GLY A 287 -13.61 -37.73 1.50
N ASN A 288 -13.96 -36.53 2.00
CA ASN A 288 -13.79 -36.16 3.40
C ASN A 288 -15.05 -36.55 4.22
N PRO A 289 -14.91 -37.12 5.44
CA PRO A 289 -16.06 -37.53 6.26
C PRO A 289 -17.10 -36.44 6.54
N VAL A 290 -16.67 -35.16 6.62
CA VAL A 290 -17.60 -34.04 6.81
C VAL A 290 -18.58 -33.87 5.63
N VAL A 291 -18.22 -34.33 4.43
CA VAL A 291 -19.11 -34.22 3.25
C VAL A 291 -20.36 -35.10 3.43
N GLU A 292 -20.24 -36.23 4.12
CA GLU A 292 -21.34 -37.17 4.36
C GLU A 292 -22.40 -36.61 5.32
N THR A 293 -22.10 -35.54 6.06
CA THR A 293 -23.07 -34.91 6.97
C THR A 293 -24.12 -34.07 6.22
N PHE A 294 -23.85 -33.69 4.97
CA PHE A 294 -24.75 -32.86 4.16
C PHE A 294 -25.70 -33.72 3.34
N SER A 295 -27.00 -33.66 3.67
CA SER A 295 -28.03 -34.36 2.91
C SER A 295 -28.51 -33.60 1.66
N GLN A 296 -28.20 -32.30 1.56
CA GLN A 296 -28.65 -31.43 0.47
C GLN A 296 -27.46 -30.73 -0.18
N LYS A 297 -27.42 -30.73 -1.52
CA LYS A 297 -26.38 -30.07 -2.31
C LYS A 297 -26.24 -28.58 -1.96
N THR A 298 -27.36 -27.89 -1.72
CA THR A 298 -27.38 -26.47 -1.36
C THR A 298 -26.72 -26.18 0.00
N ALA A 299 -26.87 -27.09 0.97
CA ALA A 299 -26.24 -26.97 2.28
C ALA A 299 -24.73 -27.16 2.18
N TYR A 300 -24.28 -28.13 1.39
CA TYR A 300 -22.87 -28.36 1.11
C TYR A 300 -22.22 -27.16 0.39
N ILE A 301 -22.86 -26.63 -0.66
CA ILE A 301 -22.39 -25.43 -1.37
C ILE A 301 -22.29 -24.23 -0.41
N SER A 302 -23.34 -24.00 0.40
CA SER A 302 -23.35 -22.90 1.37
C SER A 302 -22.20 -23.02 2.37
N TYR A 303 -21.95 -24.23 2.87
CA TYR A 303 -20.81 -24.52 3.75
C TYR A 303 -19.48 -24.15 3.10
N ILE A 304 -19.23 -24.60 1.86
CA ILE A 304 -18.00 -24.26 1.12
C ILE A 304 -17.88 -22.74 0.92
N HIS A 305 -18.96 -22.07 0.52
CA HIS A 305 -18.96 -20.64 0.25
C HIS A 305 -18.78 -19.76 1.49
N THR A 306 -19.06 -20.26 2.70
CA THR A 306 -18.69 -19.54 3.93
C THR A 306 -17.19 -19.28 4.03
N THR A 307 -16.38 -20.20 3.50
CA THR A 307 -14.90 -20.11 3.52
C THR A 307 -14.38 -19.56 2.19
N PHE A 308 -14.90 -20.06 1.07
CA PHE A 308 -14.47 -19.71 -0.29
C PHE A 308 -15.63 -19.12 -1.10
N PRO A 309 -16.01 -17.86 -0.87
CA PRO A 309 -17.16 -17.23 -1.54
C PRO A 309 -16.98 -17.06 -3.06
N ARG A 310 -15.75 -17.22 -3.58
CA ARG A 310 -15.42 -17.16 -5.02
C ARG A 310 -15.46 -18.51 -5.72
N CYS A 311 -15.67 -19.60 -4.98
CA CYS A 311 -15.68 -20.95 -5.53
C CYS A 311 -16.80 -21.07 -6.57
N CYS A 312 -16.41 -21.28 -7.82
CA CYS A 312 -17.30 -21.45 -8.98
C CYS A 312 -17.25 -22.87 -9.56
N LEU A 313 -16.33 -23.72 -9.09
CA LEU A 313 -16.25 -25.13 -9.43
C LEU A 313 -15.94 -25.93 -8.16
N LEU A 314 -16.88 -26.80 -7.76
CA LEU A 314 -16.79 -27.63 -6.57
C LEU A 314 -16.91 -29.10 -6.97
N ASP A 315 -15.89 -29.91 -6.68
CA ASP A 315 -15.85 -31.34 -6.99
C ASP A 315 -16.16 -31.64 -8.47
N GLY A 316 -15.62 -30.81 -9.38
CA GLY A 316 -15.86 -30.90 -10.82
C GLY A 316 -17.21 -30.33 -11.30
N VAL A 317 -18.06 -29.84 -10.39
CA VAL A 317 -19.38 -29.30 -10.73
C VAL A 317 -19.39 -27.77 -10.65
N GLU A 318 -19.85 -27.11 -11.71
CA GLU A 318 -20.02 -25.66 -11.73
C GLU A 318 -21.09 -25.20 -10.73
N VAL A 319 -20.76 -24.14 -9.98
CA VAL A 319 -21.63 -23.51 -8.98
C VAL A 319 -21.56 -21.99 -9.12
N GLN A 320 -22.66 -21.30 -8.80
CA GLN A 320 -22.69 -19.83 -8.85
C GLN A 320 -21.92 -19.26 -7.63
N PRO A 321 -20.88 -18.43 -7.82
CA PRO A 321 -20.12 -17.86 -6.70
C PRO A 321 -20.93 -16.81 -5.94
N LEU A 322 -20.68 -16.66 -4.64
CA LEU A 322 -21.30 -15.62 -3.79
C LEU A 322 -20.64 -14.23 -3.95
N ALA A 323 -19.36 -14.20 -4.34
CA ALA A 323 -18.62 -12.97 -4.55
C ALA A 323 -18.01 -12.95 -5.96
N GLY A 324 -18.13 -11.81 -6.64
CA GLY A 324 -17.47 -11.58 -7.93
C GLY A 324 -15.93 -11.53 -7.81
N PRO A 325 -15.21 -11.51 -8.95
CA PRO A 325 -13.76 -11.38 -8.95
C PRO A 325 -13.34 -10.11 -8.22
N GLU A 326 -12.31 -10.22 -7.38
CA GLU A 326 -11.74 -9.08 -6.67
C GLU A 326 -11.03 -8.20 -7.69
N ILE A 327 -11.67 -7.10 -8.08
CA ILE A 327 -11.06 -6.10 -8.95
C ILE A 327 -9.93 -5.45 -8.14
N ASN A 328 -8.68 -5.86 -8.40
CA ASN A 328 -7.54 -5.11 -7.91
C ASN A 328 -7.52 -3.77 -8.66
N ILE A 329 -8.13 -2.75 -8.07
CA ILE A 329 -8.24 -1.41 -8.66
C ILE A 329 -6.86 -0.87 -9.06
N LEU A 330 -5.78 -1.26 -8.37
CA LEU A 330 -4.42 -0.83 -8.70
C LEU A 330 -3.84 -1.54 -9.93
N GLU A 331 -4.31 -2.74 -10.26
CA GLU A 331 -3.96 -3.45 -11.52
C GLU A 331 -4.86 -3.02 -12.67
N VAL A 332 -6.15 -2.80 -12.40
CA VAL A 332 -7.16 -2.48 -13.42
C VAL A 332 -7.16 -0.98 -13.77
N MET A 333 -6.80 -0.12 -12.83
CA MET A 333 -6.59 1.32 -13.05
C MET A 333 -5.13 1.67 -12.73
N PRO A 334 -4.20 1.52 -13.70
CA PRO A 334 -2.82 1.92 -13.51
C PRO A 334 -2.74 3.43 -13.22
N PHE A 335 -1.77 3.82 -12.39
CA PHE A 335 -1.51 5.22 -12.10
C PHE A 335 -1.25 5.99 -13.41
N ARG A 336 -1.97 7.11 -13.60
CA ARG A 336 -1.81 8.03 -14.73
C ARG A 336 -1.32 9.38 -14.20
N ALA A 337 -0.37 9.99 -14.91
CA ALA A 337 0.13 11.31 -14.58
C ALA A 337 -0.78 12.37 -15.19
N GLY A 338 -1.86 12.68 -14.48
CA GLY A 338 -2.77 13.75 -14.84
C GLY A 338 -3.89 13.33 -15.77
N TYR A 339 -4.80 14.25 -16.03
CA TYR A 339 -5.93 14.08 -16.92
C TYR A 339 -6.37 15.41 -17.53
N TYR A 340 -6.58 15.40 -18.86
CA TYR A 340 -7.16 16.49 -19.62
C TYR A 340 -8.32 15.95 -20.47
N PRO A 341 -9.46 16.64 -20.56
CA PRO A 341 -10.60 16.16 -21.33
C PRO A 341 -10.37 16.24 -22.85
N ASN A 342 -9.57 17.20 -23.31
CA ASN A 342 -9.19 17.38 -24.72
C ASN A 342 -7.90 18.21 -24.84
N SER A 343 -7.35 18.27 -26.06
CA SER A 343 -6.10 18.98 -26.37
C SER A 343 -6.19 20.50 -26.21
N HIS A 344 -7.34 21.10 -26.50
CA HIS A 344 -7.54 22.55 -26.38
C HIS A 344 -7.49 23.02 -24.92
N ILE A 345 -8.24 22.36 -24.04
CA ILE A 345 -8.21 22.63 -22.59
C ILE A 345 -6.83 22.39 -22.01
N ARG A 346 -6.13 21.38 -22.53
CA ARG A 346 -4.74 21.15 -22.16
C ARG A 346 -3.85 22.34 -22.47
N VAL A 347 -3.90 22.90 -23.67
CA VAL A 347 -3.12 24.09 -24.04
C VAL A 347 -3.43 25.26 -23.12
N ILE A 348 -4.71 25.56 -22.87
CA ILE A 348 -5.13 26.69 -22.01
C ILE A 348 -4.62 26.50 -20.57
N VAL A 349 -4.86 25.32 -19.99
CA VAL A 349 -4.46 25.04 -18.61
C VAL A 349 -2.93 25.03 -18.47
N GLU A 350 -2.20 24.42 -19.40
CA GLU A 350 -0.73 24.41 -19.36
C GLU A 350 -0.14 25.81 -19.51
N GLN A 351 -0.65 26.63 -20.43
CA GLN A 351 -0.21 28.02 -20.58
C GLN A 351 -0.45 28.82 -19.29
N PHE A 352 -1.64 28.68 -18.69
CA PHE A 352 -1.93 29.30 -17.39
C PHE A 352 -0.94 28.84 -16.31
N VAL A 353 -0.74 27.51 -16.18
CA VAL A 353 0.14 26.94 -15.14
C VAL A 353 1.57 27.45 -15.30
N VAL A 354 2.12 27.44 -16.53
CA VAL A 354 3.47 27.94 -16.79
C VAL A 354 3.58 29.42 -16.43
N ALA A 355 2.70 30.27 -16.96
CA ALA A 355 2.73 31.71 -16.73
C ALA A 355 2.52 32.06 -15.24
N PHE A 356 1.62 31.34 -14.56
CA PHE A 356 1.36 31.52 -13.15
C PHE A 356 2.61 31.23 -12.31
N PHE A 357 3.24 30.07 -12.51
CA PHE A 357 4.42 29.68 -11.73
C PHE A 357 5.68 30.47 -12.11
N ASP A 358 5.79 30.99 -13.33
CA ASP A 358 6.87 31.93 -13.71
C ASP A 358 6.81 33.24 -12.93
N LEU A 359 5.61 33.74 -12.63
CA LEU A 359 5.44 34.89 -11.75
C LEU A 359 5.52 34.53 -10.26
N TYR A 360 5.23 33.27 -9.91
CA TYR A 360 5.18 32.81 -8.53
C TYR A 360 6.56 32.50 -7.94
N ASP A 361 7.47 31.94 -8.74
CA ASP A 361 8.74 31.41 -8.28
C ASP A 361 9.93 32.35 -8.46
N GLY A 362 11.07 31.94 -7.90
CA GLY A 362 12.36 32.63 -8.03
C GLY A 362 12.72 33.49 -6.83
N THR A 363 13.94 34.03 -6.87
CA THR A 363 14.50 34.86 -5.78
C THR A 363 13.71 36.17 -5.60
N GLU A 364 13.12 36.69 -6.66
CA GLU A 364 12.25 37.87 -6.65
C GLU A 364 10.76 37.51 -6.51
N GLY A 365 10.43 36.24 -6.21
CA GLY A 365 9.05 35.72 -6.16
C GLY A 365 8.10 36.58 -5.32
N GLN A 366 8.56 37.08 -4.17
CA GLN A 366 7.75 37.95 -3.30
C GLN A 366 7.37 39.29 -3.97
N ARG A 367 8.17 39.77 -4.92
CA ARG A 367 7.89 40.99 -5.69
C ARG A 367 7.05 40.66 -6.93
N THR A 368 7.42 39.64 -7.68
CA THR A 368 6.74 39.26 -8.95
C THR A 368 5.32 38.75 -8.73
N ARG A 369 5.04 38.08 -7.60
CA ARG A 369 3.68 37.67 -7.20
C ARG A 369 2.68 38.82 -7.12
N ARG A 370 3.13 40.07 -6.97
CA ARG A 370 2.24 41.23 -7.02
C ARG A 370 1.54 41.34 -8.38
N ASN A 371 2.18 40.89 -9.46
CA ASN A 371 1.60 40.92 -10.80
C ASN A 371 0.52 39.84 -11.01
N LEU A 372 0.40 38.88 -10.09
CA LEU A 372 -0.64 37.85 -10.17
C LEU A 372 -2.04 38.40 -9.97
N HIS A 373 -2.23 39.65 -9.50
CA HIS A 373 -3.56 40.28 -9.47
C HIS A 373 -4.24 40.25 -10.86
N ASN A 374 -3.48 40.27 -11.96
CA ASN A 374 -4.02 40.16 -13.32
C ASN A 374 -4.62 38.78 -13.64
N ALA A 375 -4.28 37.74 -12.88
CA ALA A 375 -4.79 36.38 -13.07
C ALA A 375 -6.09 36.12 -12.29
N TYR A 376 -6.46 36.99 -11.35
CA TYR A 376 -7.64 36.84 -10.50
C TYR A 376 -8.75 37.78 -10.95
N ASP A 377 -10.00 37.37 -10.72
CA ASP A 377 -11.14 38.27 -10.78
C ASP A 377 -11.02 39.37 -9.69
N ALA A 378 -11.45 40.58 -10.03
CA ALA A 378 -11.21 41.76 -9.20
C ALA A 378 -11.78 41.62 -7.78
N ASP A 379 -13.04 41.14 -7.68
CA ASP A 379 -13.81 41.16 -6.44
C ASP A 379 -14.20 39.76 -5.94
N SER A 380 -14.45 38.81 -6.85
CA SER A 380 -15.05 37.53 -6.49
C SER A 380 -14.04 36.43 -6.13
N SER A 381 -12.76 36.64 -6.45
CA SER A 381 -11.72 35.63 -6.19
C SER A 381 -11.49 35.37 -4.72
N VAL A 382 -11.23 34.11 -4.36
CA VAL A 382 -10.86 33.72 -2.99
C VAL A 382 -9.62 32.83 -3.00
N PHE A 383 -8.65 33.17 -2.15
CA PHE A 383 -7.48 32.34 -1.88
C PHE A 383 -7.50 31.77 -0.46
N THR A 384 -7.20 30.47 -0.32
CA THR A 384 -6.94 29.84 0.98
C THR A 384 -5.72 28.92 0.93
N LEU A 385 -5.04 28.78 2.06
CA LEU A 385 -3.89 27.89 2.23
C LEU A 385 -4.16 26.90 3.37
N THR A 386 -3.76 25.65 3.20
CA THR A 386 -3.75 24.64 4.27
C THR A 386 -2.40 23.93 4.30
N ILE A 387 -1.80 23.83 5.48
CA ILE A 387 -0.61 22.98 5.69
C ILE A 387 -0.94 21.90 6.73
N LYS A 388 -0.66 20.64 6.38
CA LYS A 388 -0.87 19.49 7.28
C LYS A 388 -0.01 18.30 6.89
N SER A 389 0.57 17.59 7.86
CA SER A 389 1.24 16.31 7.62
C SER A 389 0.23 15.21 7.26
N LEU A 390 0.48 14.53 6.15
CA LEU A 390 -0.31 13.35 5.77
C LEU A 390 -0.03 12.15 6.70
N ASN A 391 -0.97 11.21 6.76
CA ASN A 391 -0.81 9.96 7.50
C ASN A 391 0.48 9.24 7.10
N GLY A 392 1.27 8.77 8.07
CA GLY A 392 2.59 8.18 7.83
C GLY A 392 3.76 9.18 7.76
N SER A 393 3.49 10.49 7.73
CA SER A 393 4.50 11.57 7.84
C SER A 393 4.38 12.37 9.13
N GLN A 394 3.71 11.82 10.14
CA GLN A 394 3.39 12.49 11.42
C GLN A 394 4.65 12.94 12.19
N PHE A 395 5.79 12.29 11.95
CA PHE A 395 7.07 12.60 12.59
C PHE A 395 8.02 13.41 11.71
N GLN A 396 7.62 13.70 10.46
CA GLN A 396 8.45 14.42 9.52
C GLN A 396 8.37 15.93 9.80
N ARG A 397 9.51 16.53 10.11
CA ARG A 397 9.62 17.99 10.28
C ARG A 397 9.80 18.66 8.92
N HIS A 398 9.32 19.89 8.85
CA HIS A 398 9.64 20.79 7.75
C HIS A 398 11.15 21.10 7.77
N HIS A 399 11.77 21.31 6.61
CA HIS A 399 13.22 21.61 6.55
C HIS A 399 13.56 22.97 7.16
N ASN A 400 12.60 23.88 7.20
CA ASN A 400 12.74 25.21 7.76
C ASN A 400 11.57 25.55 8.71
N ASP A 401 11.86 25.67 10.01
CA ASP A 401 10.87 25.96 11.05
C ASP A 401 10.27 27.37 10.92
N ASP A 402 11.03 28.36 10.45
CA ASP A 402 10.54 29.72 10.24
C ASP A 402 9.50 29.78 9.12
N VAL A 403 9.81 29.11 8.02
CA VAL A 403 8.89 28.96 6.89
C VAL A 403 7.64 28.21 7.30
N TYR A 404 7.79 27.09 8.02
CA TYR A 404 6.65 26.33 8.53
C TYR A 404 5.73 27.19 9.41
N ARG A 405 6.31 28.00 10.30
CA ARG A 405 5.53 28.93 11.15
C ARG A 405 4.72 29.93 10.32
N GLN A 406 5.27 30.46 9.23
CA GLN A 406 4.54 31.37 8.34
C GLN A 406 3.31 30.69 7.73
N TYR A 407 3.44 29.46 7.22
CA TYR A 407 2.30 28.72 6.66
C TYR A 407 1.24 28.39 7.72
N VAL A 408 1.65 27.90 8.89
CA VAL A 408 0.71 27.54 9.97
C VAL A 408 -0.11 28.73 10.46
N GLN A 409 0.49 29.93 10.51
CA GLN A 409 -0.21 31.14 10.94
C GLN A 409 -1.43 31.48 10.08
N ILE A 410 -1.35 31.21 8.78
CA ILE A 410 -2.42 31.50 7.81
C ILE A 410 -3.22 30.25 7.38
N SER A 411 -2.83 29.06 7.84
CA SER A 411 -3.47 27.79 7.52
C SER A 411 -4.97 27.80 7.86
N HIS A 412 -5.82 27.38 6.92
CA HIS A 412 -7.27 27.36 7.03
C HIS A 412 -7.82 25.92 6.99
N ASN A 413 -7.40 25.09 7.94
CA ASN A 413 -7.89 23.71 8.06
C ASN A 413 -9.26 23.67 8.76
N VAL A 414 -10.31 23.36 7.99
CA VAL A 414 -11.69 23.32 8.51
C VAL A 414 -11.95 22.22 9.55
N LEU A 415 -11.10 21.20 9.62
CA LEU A 415 -11.19 20.14 10.64
C LEU A 415 -10.62 20.57 12.00
N GLU A 416 -9.89 21.69 12.04
CA GLU A 416 -9.30 22.26 13.25
C GLU A 416 -9.91 23.63 13.55
N GLN A 417 -11.18 23.83 13.16
CA GLN A 417 -11.86 25.13 13.25
C GLN A 417 -11.90 25.71 14.66
N GLU A 418 -12.04 24.90 15.71
CA GLU A 418 -12.04 25.39 17.09
C GLU A 418 -10.72 26.10 17.44
N HIS A 419 -9.60 25.56 16.97
CA HIS A 419 -8.26 26.12 17.18
C HIS A 419 -8.09 27.48 16.50
N PHE A 420 -8.84 27.74 15.41
CA PHE A 420 -8.71 28.92 14.57
C PHE A 420 -9.94 29.85 14.56
N SER A 421 -10.93 29.54 15.39
CA SER A 421 -12.26 30.16 15.43
C SER A 421 -12.26 31.68 15.54
N ARG A 422 -11.28 32.25 16.27
CA ARG A 422 -11.16 33.69 16.50
C ARG A 422 -10.75 34.52 15.27
N ASN A 423 -10.05 33.92 14.29
CA ASN A 423 -9.45 34.64 13.17
C ASN A 423 -9.80 34.02 11.80
N ARG A 424 -10.97 33.35 11.68
CA ARG A 424 -11.33 32.60 10.47
C ARG A 424 -11.37 33.46 9.21
N VAL A 425 -11.97 34.65 9.28
CA VAL A 425 -12.07 35.59 8.14
C VAL A 425 -10.69 36.04 7.67
N ALA A 426 -9.76 36.27 8.60
CA ALA A 426 -8.40 36.73 8.31
C ALA A 426 -7.49 35.64 7.68
N ARG A 427 -7.97 34.40 7.55
CA ARG A 427 -7.26 33.26 6.92
C ARG A 427 -7.66 33.04 5.45
N GLN A 428 -8.47 33.93 4.90
CA GLN A 428 -8.83 33.97 3.49
C GLN A 428 -8.42 35.32 2.94
N ALA A 429 -7.91 35.36 1.71
CA ALA A 429 -7.75 36.59 0.95
C ALA A 429 -8.86 36.66 -0.11
N ARG A 430 -9.47 37.84 -0.30
CA ARG A 430 -10.61 38.03 -1.20
C ARG A 430 -10.37 39.19 -2.15
N GLY A 431 -10.66 38.98 -3.42
CA GLY A 431 -10.35 39.93 -4.49
C GLY A 431 -8.88 39.90 -4.91
N ALA A 432 -8.64 40.26 -6.17
CA ALA A 432 -7.34 40.10 -6.82
C ALA A 432 -6.18 40.74 -6.05
N MET A 433 -6.38 41.95 -5.49
CA MET A 433 -5.31 42.71 -4.87
C MET A 433 -4.90 42.13 -3.50
N ASP A 434 -5.86 41.76 -2.66
CA ASP A 434 -5.58 41.14 -1.36
C ASP A 434 -4.93 39.76 -1.54
N ILE A 435 -5.34 39.01 -2.57
CA ILE A 435 -4.71 37.74 -2.92
C ILE A 435 -3.25 37.97 -3.32
N ALA A 436 -2.97 38.92 -4.23
CA ALA A 436 -1.60 39.23 -4.63
C ALA A 436 -0.72 39.66 -3.43
N VAL A 437 -1.27 40.43 -2.49
CA VAL A 437 -0.60 40.80 -1.23
C VAL A 437 -0.35 39.56 -0.35
N ALA A 438 -1.33 38.67 -0.21
CA ALA A 438 -1.18 37.44 0.56
C ALA A 438 -0.09 36.53 -0.01
N LEU A 439 -0.08 36.32 -1.33
CA LEU A 439 0.93 35.52 -2.04
C LEU A 439 2.33 36.13 -1.92
N SER A 440 2.44 37.46 -1.99
CA SER A 440 3.72 38.19 -1.84
C SER A 440 4.34 38.03 -0.45
N LYS A 441 3.53 37.77 0.58
CA LYS A 441 3.99 37.52 1.96
C LYS A 441 4.44 36.07 2.19
N LEU A 442 4.11 35.15 1.29
CA LEU A 442 4.57 33.77 1.40
C LEU A 442 6.09 33.68 1.17
N PRO A 443 6.76 32.65 1.71
CA PRO A 443 8.16 32.36 1.40
C PRO A 443 8.41 32.29 -0.12
N THR A 444 9.62 32.65 -0.55
CA THR A 444 10.10 32.37 -1.91
C THR A 444 10.06 30.88 -2.18
N THR A 445 9.76 30.49 -3.43
CA THR A 445 9.60 29.10 -3.84
C THR A 445 10.31 28.83 -5.15
N LEU A 446 10.65 27.56 -5.35
CA LEU A 446 11.05 26.99 -6.64
C LEU A 446 10.30 25.68 -6.83
N HIS A 447 9.37 25.65 -7.77
CA HIS A 447 8.63 24.44 -8.12
C HIS A 447 9.40 23.61 -9.16
N MET A 448 9.42 22.29 -8.93
CA MET A 448 9.98 21.33 -9.86
C MET A 448 8.93 21.03 -10.93
N LYS A 449 8.89 21.85 -11.99
CA LYS A 449 7.83 21.79 -13.02
C LYS A 449 7.76 20.45 -13.76
N ASP A 450 8.89 19.75 -13.87
CA ASP A 450 9.03 18.39 -14.40
C ASP A 450 8.32 17.33 -13.54
N THR A 451 7.87 17.68 -12.33
CA THR A 451 7.09 16.81 -11.43
C THR A 451 5.59 17.16 -11.42
N PHE A 452 5.16 18.12 -12.25
CA PHE A 452 3.77 18.57 -12.24
C PHE A 452 2.83 17.48 -12.77
N ILE A 453 1.76 17.27 -12.00
CA ILE A 453 0.62 16.43 -12.37
C ILE A 453 -0.60 17.34 -12.37
N VAL A 454 -1.31 17.39 -13.50
CA VAL A 454 -2.48 18.25 -13.67
C VAL A 454 -3.72 17.38 -13.90
N ASP A 455 -4.71 17.54 -13.05
CA ASP A 455 -6.01 16.86 -13.16
C ASP A 455 -7.11 17.89 -13.38
N VAL A 456 -7.71 17.91 -14.58
CA VAL A 456 -8.91 18.70 -14.87
C VAL A 456 -10.13 17.92 -14.36
N PHE A 457 -10.73 18.40 -13.27
CA PHE A 457 -11.86 17.74 -12.60
C PHE A 457 -13.22 18.33 -12.96
N LEU A 458 -13.26 19.53 -13.56
CA LEU A 458 -14.47 20.19 -14.01
C LEU A 458 -14.20 20.90 -15.34
N PHE A 459 -15.08 20.70 -16.30
CA PHE A 459 -15.05 21.42 -17.57
C PHE A 459 -16.49 21.71 -18.01
N THR A 460 -16.85 23.00 -18.06
CA THR A 460 -18.10 23.52 -18.59
C THR A 460 -17.81 24.77 -19.44
N ASN A 461 -18.84 25.33 -20.07
CA ASN A 461 -18.70 26.58 -20.84
C ASN A 461 -18.29 27.77 -19.97
N ASP A 462 -18.68 27.78 -18.69
CA ASP A 462 -18.49 28.92 -17.80
C ASP A 462 -17.32 28.74 -16.82
N LEU A 463 -16.92 27.49 -16.55
CA LEU A 463 -15.97 27.14 -15.50
C LEU A 463 -15.06 25.99 -15.92
N VAL A 464 -13.77 26.14 -15.59
CA VAL A 464 -12.77 25.08 -15.66
C VAL A 464 -12.17 24.91 -14.27
N GLY A 465 -12.21 23.69 -13.76
CA GLY A 465 -11.63 23.32 -12.47
C GLY A 465 -10.51 22.32 -12.67
N PHE A 466 -9.31 22.64 -12.17
CA PHE A 466 -8.15 21.77 -12.28
C PHE A 466 -7.28 21.84 -11.03
N THR A 467 -6.55 20.75 -10.77
CA THR A 467 -5.58 20.67 -9.67
C THR A 467 -4.19 20.44 -10.23
N VAL A 468 -3.23 21.21 -9.76
CA VAL A 468 -1.80 21.06 -10.03
C VAL A 468 -1.13 20.48 -8.79
N GLN A 469 -0.44 19.37 -8.93
CA GLN A 469 0.29 18.71 -7.86
C GLN A 469 1.75 18.58 -8.24
N GLY A 470 2.65 18.56 -7.27
CA GLY A 470 4.07 18.34 -7.55
C GLY A 470 4.97 18.61 -6.35
N LEU A 471 6.26 18.72 -6.64
CA LEU A 471 7.30 19.00 -5.66
C LEU A 471 7.79 20.44 -5.76
N PHE A 472 8.15 21.02 -4.62
CA PHE A 472 8.72 22.36 -4.55
C PHE A 472 9.67 22.52 -3.37
N ILE A 473 10.52 23.53 -3.48
CA ILE A 473 11.41 24.00 -2.43
C ILE A 473 10.95 25.40 -2.01
N ASP A 474 10.99 25.69 -0.71
CA ASP A 474 10.62 26.99 -0.16
C ASP A 474 11.69 27.57 0.80
N GLY A 475 11.60 28.88 0.99
CA GLY A 475 12.53 29.64 1.82
C GLY A 475 13.82 29.98 1.07
N ASP A 476 14.95 29.56 1.65
CA ASP A 476 16.29 29.88 1.14
C ASP A 476 16.64 29.00 -0.06
N LEU A 477 16.39 29.52 -1.26
CA LEU A 477 16.60 28.81 -2.54
C LEU A 477 18.08 28.55 -2.87
N SER A 478 19.02 29.06 -2.07
CA SER A 478 20.45 28.75 -2.21
C SER A 478 20.83 27.41 -1.58
N LYS A 479 19.93 26.81 -0.79
CA LYS A 479 20.11 25.52 -0.15
C LYS A 479 19.34 24.46 -0.92
N GLU A 480 19.82 23.22 -0.88
CA GLU A 480 19.10 22.04 -1.38
C GLU A 480 18.46 21.24 -0.23
N PRO A 481 17.32 21.69 0.33
CA PRO A 481 16.58 20.89 1.31
C PRO A 481 15.84 19.72 0.64
N SER A 482 15.33 18.81 1.46
CA SER A 482 14.31 17.85 0.99
C SER A 482 13.08 18.62 0.49
N PRO A 483 12.55 18.31 -0.71
CA PRO A 483 11.39 19.01 -1.25
C PRO A 483 10.12 18.70 -0.45
N SER A 484 9.22 19.69 -0.44
CA SER A 484 7.85 19.56 0.05
C SER A 484 6.92 19.18 -1.10
N PHE A 485 5.75 18.63 -0.78
CA PHE A 485 4.70 18.35 -1.76
C PHE A 485 3.62 19.42 -1.66
N PHE A 486 3.11 19.86 -2.81
CA PHE A 486 1.96 20.74 -2.90
C PHE A 486 0.84 20.13 -3.75
N SER A 487 -0.38 20.54 -3.44
CA SER A 487 -1.55 20.34 -4.30
C SER A 487 -2.30 21.67 -4.35
N ARG A 488 -2.45 22.26 -5.52
CA ARG A 488 -3.10 23.55 -5.71
C ARG A 488 -4.28 23.42 -6.66
N SER A 489 -5.48 23.67 -6.17
CA SER A 489 -6.72 23.58 -6.95
C SER A 489 -7.18 24.97 -7.37
N PHE A 490 -7.43 25.12 -8.67
CA PHE A 490 -7.95 26.33 -9.27
C PHE A 490 -9.34 26.06 -9.82
N LEU A 491 -10.24 27.02 -9.60
CA LEU A 491 -11.47 27.18 -10.37
C LEU A 491 -11.35 28.48 -11.14
N VAL A 492 -11.40 28.41 -12.46
CA VAL A 492 -11.23 29.56 -13.35
C VAL A 492 -12.46 29.73 -14.22
N SER A 493 -12.76 30.97 -14.58
CA SER A 493 -13.76 31.33 -15.58
C SER A 493 -13.06 31.73 -16.87
N PRO A 494 -13.39 31.11 -18.02
CA PRO A 494 -12.89 31.54 -19.32
C PRO A 494 -13.30 32.98 -19.63
N ARG A 495 -12.43 33.70 -20.33
CA ARG A 495 -12.60 35.08 -20.79
C ARG A 495 -12.29 35.15 -22.29
N GLU A 496 -12.48 36.32 -22.90
CA GLU A 496 -12.11 36.54 -24.30
C GLU A 496 -10.60 36.28 -24.55
N ASN A 497 -10.26 35.93 -25.79
CA ASN A 497 -8.90 35.61 -26.24
C ASN A 497 -8.23 34.45 -25.48
N ASP A 498 -9.00 33.42 -25.13
CA ASP A 498 -8.55 32.21 -24.41
C ASP A 498 -7.87 32.52 -23.06
N SER A 499 -8.09 33.72 -22.51
CA SER A 499 -7.63 34.09 -21.18
C SER A 499 -8.56 33.52 -20.10
N VAL A 500 -8.06 33.38 -18.88
CA VAL A 500 -8.82 32.83 -17.75
C VAL A 500 -8.70 33.72 -16.53
N ALA A 501 -9.77 33.85 -15.76
CA ALA A 501 -9.77 34.54 -14.47
C ALA A 501 -10.00 33.53 -13.34
N VAL A 502 -9.09 33.50 -12.37
CA VAL A 502 -9.19 32.60 -11.22
C VAL A 502 -10.28 33.09 -10.26
N LEU A 503 -11.28 32.26 -9.98
CA LEU A 503 -12.35 32.52 -9.01
C LEU A 503 -12.05 31.89 -7.64
N SER A 504 -11.43 30.71 -7.61
CA SER A 504 -11.04 30.02 -6.39
C SER A 504 -9.63 29.46 -6.52
N ASP A 505 -8.81 29.69 -5.52
CA ASP A 505 -7.43 29.20 -5.43
C ASP A 505 -7.19 28.59 -4.04
N GLN A 506 -6.93 27.29 -4.02
CA GLN A 506 -6.74 26.54 -2.79
C GLN A 506 -5.38 25.85 -2.83
N LEU A 507 -4.47 26.26 -1.94
CA LEU A 507 -3.13 25.69 -1.82
C LEU A 507 -3.06 24.75 -0.62
N PHE A 508 -2.70 23.50 -0.86
CA PHE A 508 -2.36 22.52 0.16
C PHE A 508 -0.85 22.23 0.15
N ILE A 509 -0.23 22.20 1.33
CA ILE A 509 1.20 21.91 1.52
C ILE A 509 1.36 20.77 2.53
N THR A 510 2.29 19.86 2.26
CA THR A 510 2.68 18.82 3.20
C THR A 510 4.16 18.44 3.08
N THR A 511 4.74 18.00 4.20
CA THR A 511 6.08 17.42 4.21
C THR A 511 6.01 15.96 3.74
N ALA A 512 6.88 15.62 2.79
CA ALA A 512 7.03 14.25 2.31
C ALA A 512 8.22 13.58 3.01
N SER A 513 8.08 12.31 3.40
CA SER A 513 9.24 11.51 3.82
C SER A 513 10.01 11.03 2.59
N VAL A 514 11.29 10.72 2.76
CA VAL A 514 12.15 10.18 1.69
C VAL A 514 11.50 8.95 1.04
N VAL A 515 10.98 8.02 1.84
CA VAL A 515 10.28 6.81 1.36
C VAL A 515 9.04 7.16 0.50
N ARG A 516 8.30 8.22 0.85
CA ARG A 516 7.14 8.65 0.06
C ARG A 516 7.57 9.32 -1.24
N LEU A 517 8.63 10.12 -1.22
CA LEU A 517 9.21 10.73 -2.42
C LEU A 517 9.73 9.67 -3.40
N GLU A 518 10.42 8.64 -2.91
CA GLU A 518 10.86 7.50 -3.70
C GLU A 518 9.69 6.74 -4.32
N LYS A 519 8.62 6.51 -3.54
CA LYS A 519 7.40 5.87 -4.05
C LYS A 519 6.69 6.73 -5.11
N PHE A 520 6.59 8.03 -4.88
CA PHE A 520 6.02 8.97 -5.85
C PHE A 520 6.80 8.92 -7.16
N LYS A 521 8.14 9.03 -7.09
CA LYS A 521 9.01 8.95 -8.27
C LYS A 521 8.82 7.64 -9.02
N LYS A 522 8.80 6.50 -8.32
CA LYS A 522 8.57 5.19 -8.95
C LYS A 522 7.23 5.13 -9.69
N LEU A 523 6.14 5.61 -9.08
CA LEU A 523 4.81 5.62 -9.72
C LEU A 523 4.78 6.57 -10.92
N TYR A 524 5.41 7.72 -10.79
CA TYR A 524 5.54 8.70 -11.86
C TYR A 524 6.31 8.13 -13.06
N ASP A 525 7.50 7.59 -12.83
CA ASP A 525 8.32 6.95 -13.86
C ASP A 525 7.54 5.82 -14.57
N GLN A 526 6.79 5.02 -13.82
CA GLN A 526 5.92 3.98 -14.37
C GLN A 526 4.80 4.53 -15.27
N SER A 527 4.19 5.67 -14.92
CA SER A 527 3.17 6.29 -15.77
C SER A 527 3.73 6.79 -17.09
N VAL A 528 4.98 7.25 -17.10
CA VAL A 528 5.68 7.67 -18.32
C VAL A 528 5.92 6.48 -19.24
N VAL A 529 6.41 5.36 -18.70
CA VAL A 529 6.68 4.14 -19.48
C VAL A 529 5.40 3.51 -20.05
N ASN A 530 4.30 3.55 -19.31
CA ASN A 530 3.03 2.96 -19.72
C ASN A 530 2.24 3.81 -20.75
N GLY A 531 2.83 4.87 -21.32
CA GLY A 531 2.18 5.75 -22.29
C GLY A 531 1.05 6.61 -21.69
N ALA A 532 0.93 6.64 -20.36
CA ALA A 532 -0.02 7.47 -19.61
C ALA A 532 0.59 8.82 -19.20
N ALA A 533 1.83 9.10 -19.64
CA ALA A 533 2.29 10.46 -19.77
C ALA A 533 1.41 11.14 -20.80
N VAL A 534 0.51 12.00 -20.32
CA VAL A 534 0.22 13.23 -21.03
C VAL A 534 1.57 13.77 -21.49
N GLU A 535 1.72 13.94 -22.81
CA GLU A 535 2.91 14.52 -23.43
C GLU A 535 3.38 15.69 -22.54
N GLN A 536 4.53 15.55 -21.91
CA GLN A 536 4.93 16.52 -20.90
C GLN A 536 5.19 17.87 -21.56
N VAL A 537 4.91 18.92 -20.78
CA VAL A 537 5.29 20.32 -20.97
C VAL A 537 6.62 20.43 -21.71
N SER A 538 6.55 20.47 -23.03
CA SER A 538 7.68 20.74 -23.91
C SER A 538 7.54 22.20 -24.27
N SER A 539 8.33 23.04 -23.60
CA SER A 539 8.41 24.48 -23.83
C SER A 539 9.01 24.86 -25.20
N VAL A 540 8.83 24.04 -26.24
CA VAL A 540 9.31 24.28 -27.60
C VAL A 540 8.32 23.68 -28.59
N GLN A 541 7.80 24.50 -29.51
CA GLN A 541 6.89 24.20 -30.65
C GLN A 541 5.38 24.35 -30.41
N ILE A 542 4.92 25.55 -30.00
CA ILE A 542 3.60 26.04 -30.40
C ILE A 542 3.80 27.42 -31.04
N ALA A 543 4.20 27.42 -32.30
CA ALA A 543 4.28 28.65 -33.10
C ALA A 543 3.76 28.48 -34.54
N GLN A 544 3.11 27.36 -34.90
CA GLN A 544 2.79 27.10 -36.32
C GLN A 544 1.42 26.50 -36.65
N ILE A 545 0.45 26.45 -35.73
CA ILE A 545 -0.93 26.13 -36.13
C ILE A 545 -1.81 27.28 -35.71
N GLY A 546 -2.11 28.16 -36.67
CA GLY A 546 -3.08 29.24 -36.51
C GLY A 546 -4.46 28.64 -36.25
N VAL A 547 -4.90 28.69 -35.00
CA VAL A 547 -6.27 28.35 -34.60
C VAL A 547 -7.06 29.65 -34.51
N ASN A 548 -7.48 30.16 -35.67
CA ASN A 548 -8.53 31.18 -35.72
C ASN A 548 -9.84 30.44 -36.05
N GLY A 549 -10.73 30.29 -35.07
CA GLY A 549 -12.16 30.11 -35.34
C GLY A 549 -12.86 28.82 -34.91
N MET A 550 -12.30 27.96 -34.05
CA MET A 550 -13.08 26.85 -33.47
C MET A 550 -13.70 27.23 -32.11
N GLY A 551 -14.91 26.75 -31.83
CA GLY A 551 -15.57 26.92 -30.54
C GLY A 551 -14.98 26.02 -29.45
N PHE A 552 -15.34 26.28 -28.18
CA PHE A 552 -14.84 25.58 -26.99
C PHE A 552 -15.13 24.06 -26.96
N ASP A 553 -16.06 23.56 -27.77
CA ASP A 553 -16.38 22.14 -27.96
C ASP A 553 -15.50 21.46 -29.05
N GLY A 554 -14.56 22.20 -29.64
CA GLY A 554 -13.80 21.76 -30.80
C GLY A 554 -14.61 21.69 -32.09
N ALA A 555 -15.86 22.20 -32.09
CA ALA A 555 -16.66 22.27 -33.29
C ALA A 555 -16.25 23.47 -34.16
N PRO A 556 -16.32 23.31 -35.50
CA PRO A 556 -16.20 24.44 -36.41
C PRO A 556 -17.37 25.43 -36.21
N PRO A 557 -17.25 26.67 -36.72
CA PRO A 557 -18.31 27.67 -36.66
C PRO A 557 -19.66 27.13 -37.12
N LEU A 558 -20.77 27.63 -36.56
CA LEU A 558 -22.13 27.08 -36.73
C LEU A 558 -22.52 26.84 -38.20
N GLU A 559 -22.10 27.70 -39.13
CA GLU A 559 -22.34 27.53 -40.57
C GLU A 559 -21.61 26.31 -41.14
N MET A 560 -20.31 26.19 -40.88
CA MET A 560 -19.49 25.03 -41.31
C MET A 560 -19.92 23.75 -40.59
N ARG A 561 -20.34 23.84 -39.31
CA ARG A 561 -20.93 22.73 -38.55
C ARG A 561 -22.14 22.15 -39.27
N ASN A 562 -23.08 23.01 -39.69
CA ASN A 562 -24.29 22.59 -40.40
C ASN A 562 -23.97 21.98 -41.77
N GLU A 563 -23.01 22.53 -42.51
CA GLU A 563 -22.56 21.97 -43.79
C GLU A 563 -21.95 20.57 -43.62
N MET A 564 -21.09 20.37 -42.61
CA MET A 564 -20.49 19.07 -42.33
C MET A 564 -21.53 18.04 -41.89
N ILE A 565 -22.50 18.43 -41.06
CA ILE A 565 -23.61 17.54 -40.68
C ILE A 565 -24.41 17.13 -41.92
N GLN A 566 -24.74 18.07 -42.81
CA GLN A 566 -25.45 17.75 -44.05
C GLN A 566 -24.64 16.83 -44.97
N ALA A 567 -23.34 17.08 -45.10
CA ALA A 567 -22.44 16.22 -45.87
C ALA A 567 -22.37 14.81 -45.28
N MET A 568 -22.35 14.69 -43.94
CA MET A 568 -22.31 13.40 -43.25
C MET A 568 -23.65 12.66 -43.35
N CYS A 569 -24.78 13.35 -43.26
CA CYS A 569 -26.10 12.76 -43.54
C CYS A 569 -26.14 12.19 -44.95
N LYS A 570 -25.64 12.95 -45.95
CA LYS A 570 -25.61 12.52 -47.35
C LYS A 570 -24.68 11.33 -47.60
N PHE A 571 -23.53 11.28 -46.91
CA PHE A 571 -22.59 10.17 -47.02
C PHE A 571 -23.09 8.89 -46.32
N SER A 572 -23.61 9.03 -45.10
CA SER A 572 -23.93 7.90 -44.23
C SER A 572 -25.35 7.36 -44.41
N GLY A 573 -26.30 8.21 -44.80
CA GLY A 573 -27.74 7.95 -44.75
C GLY A 573 -28.33 8.08 -43.34
N MET A 574 -27.55 8.56 -42.36
CA MET A 574 -28.04 8.78 -41.00
C MET A 574 -28.87 10.07 -40.89
N THR A 575 -29.75 10.11 -39.89
CA THR A 575 -30.46 11.33 -39.49
C THR A 575 -29.49 12.41 -39.01
N VAL A 576 -29.94 13.66 -38.98
CA VAL A 576 -29.14 14.84 -38.55
C VAL A 576 -28.52 14.61 -37.18
N ALA A 577 -29.29 14.13 -36.20
CA ALA A 577 -28.82 13.92 -34.83
C ALA A 577 -27.70 12.88 -34.74
N TYR A 578 -27.79 11.79 -35.50
CA TYR A 578 -26.75 10.74 -35.50
C TYR A 578 -25.52 11.14 -36.32
N SER A 579 -25.70 11.90 -37.39
CA SER A 579 -24.59 12.46 -38.17
C SER A 579 -23.79 13.49 -37.37
N GLU A 580 -24.48 14.36 -36.62
CA GLU A 580 -23.85 15.31 -35.70
C GLU A 580 -23.08 14.59 -34.58
N LYS A 581 -23.69 13.58 -33.97
CA LYS A 581 -23.02 12.76 -32.95
C LYS A 581 -21.77 12.07 -33.49
N CYS A 582 -21.84 11.48 -34.68
CA CYS A 582 -20.70 10.81 -35.30
C CYS A 582 -19.54 11.79 -35.57
N LEU A 583 -19.85 13.00 -36.02
CA LEU A 583 -18.85 14.05 -36.24
C LEU A 583 -18.25 14.51 -34.90
N ALA A 584 -19.08 14.73 -33.87
CA ALA A 584 -18.62 15.12 -32.54
C ALA A 584 -17.69 14.06 -31.91
N ASP A 585 -18.06 12.78 -31.98
CA ASP A 585 -17.26 11.66 -31.49
C ASP A 585 -15.93 11.50 -32.26
N CYS A 586 -15.88 12.01 -33.49
CA CYS A 586 -14.70 12.03 -34.37
C CYS A 586 -13.98 13.40 -34.39
N ALA A 587 -14.20 14.24 -33.38
CA ALA A 587 -13.58 15.56 -33.23
C ALA A 587 -13.75 16.46 -34.48
N TRP A 588 -14.90 16.37 -35.14
CA TRP A 588 -15.25 17.11 -36.35
C TRP A 588 -14.29 16.91 -37.53
N ASN A 589 -13.56 15.78 -37.57
CA ASN A 589 -12.78 15.38 -38.74
C ASN A 589 -13.66 14.56 -39.68
N PHE A 590 -14.05 15.17 -40.81
CA PHE A 590 -14.99 14.56 -41.76
C PHE A 590 -14.49 13.22 -42.33
N ASP A 591 -13.24 13.17 -42.83
CA ASP A 591 -12.68 11.97 -43.47
C ASP A 591 -12.52 10.82 -42.46
N PHE A 592 -12.13 11.14 -41.23
CA PHE A 592 -12.04 10.18 -40.15
C PHE A 592 -13.42 9.67 -39.73
N ALA A 593 -14.42 10.55 -39.62
CA ALA A 593 -15.80 10.18 -39.33
C ALA A 593 -16.37 9.26 -40.42
N CYS A 594 -16.12 9.54 -41.70
CA CYS A 594 -16.52 8.67 -42.81
C CYS A 594 -15.90 7.27 -42.71
N THR A 595 -14.61 7.20 -42.36
CA THR A 595 -13.89 5.93 -42.18
C THR A 595 -14.47 5.14 -41.01
N LYS A 596 -14.61 5.77 -39.84
CA LYS A 596 -15.14 5.13 -38.62
C LYS A 596 -16.57 4.67 -38.80
N PHE A 597 -17.41 5.49 -39.42
CA PHE A 597 -18.78 5.11 -39.76
C PHE A 597 -18.81 3.85 -40.62
N THR A 598 -17.94 3.75 -41.62
CA THR A 598 -17.89 2.57 -42.53
C THR A 598 -17.51 1.30 -41.77
N GLU A 599 -16.59 1.39 -40.81
CA GLU A 599 -16.18 0.26 -39.95
C GLU A 599 -17.32 -0.26 -39.06
N ILE A 600 -18.11 0.66 -38.48
CA ILE A 600 -19.12 0.31 -37.46
C ILE A 600 -20.55 0.26 -38.01
N ARG A 601 -20.76 0.51 -39.31
CA ARG A 601 -22.08 0.65 -39.93
C ARG A 601 -23.04 -0.49 -39.57
N ALA A 602 -22.55 -1.73 -39.52
CA ALA A 602 -23.36 -2.91 -39.21
C ALA A 602 -23.87 -2.96 -37.75
N MET A 603 -23.28 -2.18 -36.84
CA MET A 603 -23.62 -2.12 -35.42
C MET A 603 -24.50 -0.92 -35.06
N ILE A 604 -24.77 -0.02 -36.01
CA ILE A 604 -25.57 1.17 -35.77
C ILE A 604 -27.07 0.80 -35.80
N PRO A 605 -27.88 1.22 -34.80
CA PRO A 605 -29.31 0.93 -34.75
C PRO A 605 -30.08 1.43 -35.98
N ALA A 606 -31.15 0.73 -36.36
CA ALA A 606 -31.98 1.10 -37.53
C ALA A 606 -32.57 2.52 -37.43
N GLU A 607 -32.88 2.99 -36.22
CA GLU A 607 -33.41 4.34 -35.92
C GLU A 607 -32.42 5.47 -36.26
N ALA A 608 -31.14 5.15 -36.44
CA ALA A 608 -30.14 6.13 -36.84
C ALA A 608 -30.27 6.53 -38.31
N PHE A 609 -30.97 5.74 -39.13
CA PHE A 609 -31.09 5.91 -40.57
C PHE A 609 -32.50 6.40 -40.96
N ALA A 610 -32.56 7.29 -41.94
CA ALA A 610 -33.80 7.90 -42.45
C ALA A 610 -34.32 7.17 -43.69
#